data_AF-A0A7C6J3K7-F1
#
_entry.id   AF-A0A7C6J3K7-F1
#
_cell.length_a   1.000
_cell.length_b   1.000
_cell.length_c   1.000
_cell.angle_alpha   90.00
_cell.angle_beta   90.00
_cell.angle_gamma   90.00
#
_symmetry.space_group_name_H-M   'P 1'
#
loop_
_entity.id
_entity.type
_entity.pdbx_description
1 polymer ?
#
loop_
_entity_poly.entity_id
_entity_poly.type
_entity_poly.pdbx_seq_one_letter_code
_entity_poly.pdbx_strand_id
1 'polypeptide(L)' 'MGTVYINNRLFGEISSSGIIIDINGSKIGYYTGDKILAYSGILIGEVNNGYILDACGNKIGWIT' A
#
# COMPACT_ATOMS: atom_id res chain seq x y z
N MET A 1 -2.34 11.36 5.92
CA MET A 1 -2.74 10.58 4.74
C MET A 1 -1.56 10.52 3.83
N GLY A 2 -1.22 9.33 3.37
CA GLY A 2 0.06 9.05 2.73
C GLY A 2 -0.09 8.47 1.33
N THR A 3 1.01 8.38 0.60
CA THR A 3 1.03 7.84 -0.76
C THR A 3 1.79 6.53 -0.76
N VAL A 4 1.24 5.52 -1.43
CA VAL A 4 1.84 4.19 -1.55
C VAL A 4 2.61 4.13 -2.86
N TYR A 5 3.89 3.78 -2.76
CA TYR A 5 4.75 3.51 -3.90
C TYR A 5 5.15 2.04 -3.90
N ILE A 6 5.01 1.36 -5.04
CA ILE A 6 5.43 -0.03 -5.24
C ILE A 6 6.26 -0.10 -6.52
N ASN A 7 7.40 -0.77 -6.49
CA ASN A 7 8.33 -0.86 -7.61
C ASN A 7 8.66 0.52 -8.22
N ASN A 8 8.90 1.51 -7.36
CA ASN A 8 9.17 2.90 -7.72
C ASN A 8 8.06 3.59 -8.54
N ARG A 9 6.83 3.08 -8.50
CA ARG A 9 5.67 3.70 -9.14
C ARG A 9 4.60 4.02 -8.12
N LEU A 10 3.86 5.09 -8.38
CA LEU A 10 2.67 5.42 -7.62
C LEU A 10 1.69 4.25 -7.74
N PHE A 11 1.37 3.64 -6.60
CA PHE A 11 0.31 2.65 -6.51
C PHE A 11 -1.02 3.35 -6.24
N GLY A 12 -1.06 4.21 -5.23
CA GLY A 12 -2.25 5.02 -4.90
C GLY A 12 -2.08 5.85 -3.64
N GLU A 13 -3.15 6.55 -3.26
CA GLU A 13 -3.21 7.39 -2.06
C GLU A 13 -4.05 6.74 -0.96
N ILE A 14 -3.60 6.86 0.29
CA ILE A 14 -4.28 6.34 1.47
C ILE A 14 -5.24 7.41 2.02
N SER A 15 -6.54 7.14 1.91
CA SER A 15 -7.60 7.94 2.51
C SER A 15 -7.63 7.86 4.06
N SER A 16 -8.45 8.70 4.71
CA SER A 16 -8.63 8.71 6.18
C SER A 16 -9.06 7.37 6.74
N SER A 17 -9.82 6.60 5.95
CA SER A 17 -10.36 5.31 6.35
C SER A 17 -9.43 4.15 6.02
N GLY A 18 -8.18 4.42 5.58
CA GLY A 18 -7.22 3.38 5.20
C GLY A 18 -7.50 2.73 3.84
N ILE A 19 -8.43 3.27 3.04
CA ILE A 19 -8.65 2.79 1.66
C ILE A 19 -7.58 3.40 0.76
N ILE A 20 -6.96 2.58 -0.09
CA ILE A 20 -6.02 3.02 -1.13
C ILE A 20 -6.80 3.27 -2.42
N ILE A 21 -6.70 4.48 -2.94
CA ILE A 21 -7.35 4.92 -4.17
C ILE A 21 -6.32 5.23 -5.26
N ASP A 22 -6.62 4.89 -6.51
CA ASP A 22 -5.80 5.26 -7.66
C ASP A 22 -6.03 6.72 -8.08
N ILE A 23 -5.31 7.16 -9.11
CA ILE A 23 -5.42 8.51 -9.68
C ILE A 23 -6.82 8.82 -10.26
N ASN A 24 -7.59 7.80 -10.60
CA ASN A 24 -8.95 7.92 -11.13
C ASN A 24 -10.01 7.90 -10.01
N GLY A 25 -9.61 7.79 -8.74
CA GLY A 25 -10.50 7.67 -7.58
C GLY A 25 -11.06 6.26 -7.37
N SER A 26 -10.55 5.25 -8.08
CA SER A 26 -10.95 3.86 -7.92
C SER A 26 -10.29 3.23 -6.69
N LYS A 27 -11.04 2.45 -5.94
CA LYS A 27 -10.52 1.69 -4.79
C LYS A 27 -9.71 0.50 -5.31
N ILE A 28 -8.42 0.45 -4.99
CA ILE A 28 -7.49 -0.59 -5.47
C ILE A 28 -6.89 -1.42 -4.33
N GLY A 29 -7.04 -0.98 -3.08
CA GLY A 29 -6.50 -1.69 -1.94
C GLY A 29 -6.82 -1.06 -0.61
N TYR A 30 -6.15 -1.57 0.42
CA TYR A 30 -6.33 -1.17 1.80
C TYR A 30 -4.98 -1.10 2.51
N TYR A 31 -4.83 -0.10 3.36
CA TYR A 31 -3.78 -0.01 4.36
C TYR A 31 -4.40 -0.24 5.74
N THR A 32 -4.12 -1.39 6.35
CA THR A 32 -4.72 -1.79 7.63
C THR A 32 -3.74 -2.61 8.46
N GLY A 33 -3.58 -2.26 9.74
CA GLY A 33 -2.71 -2.98 10.68
C GLY A 33 -1.29 -3.19 10.16
N ASP A 34 -0.69 -2.13 9.60
CA ASP A 34 0.62 -2.16 8.93
C ASP A 34 0.72 -3.15 7.76
N LYS A 35 -0.39 -3.42 7.06
CA LYS A 35 -0.42 -4.26 5.86
C LYS A 35 -1.02 -3.53 4.69
N ILE A 36 -0.46 -3.77 3.52
CA ILE A 36 -1.00 -3.35 2.23
C ILE A 36 -1.70 -4.56 1.62
N LEU A 37 -3.02 -4.43 1.44
CA LEU A 37 -3.86 -5.44 0.81
C LEU A 37 -4.35 -4.94 -0.55
N ALA A 38 -4.44 -5.82 -1.52
CA ALA A 38 -5.19 -5.57 -2.75
C ALA A 38 -6.69 -5.46 -2.43
N TYR A 39 -7.45 -4.88 -3.36
CA TYR A 39 -8.91 -4.80 -3.23
C TYR A 39 -9.57 -6.18 -3.01
N SER A 40 -8.98 -7.25 -3.56
CA SER A 40 -9.42 -8.63 -3.38
C SER A 40 -9.14 -9.21 -1.99
N GLY A 41 -8.44 -8.48 -1.11
CA GLY A 41 -8.00 -8.96 0.20
C GLY A 41 -6.66 -9.71 0.20
N ILE A 42 -6.01 -9.85 -0.96
CA ILE A 42 -4.68 -10.48 -1.07
C ILE A 42 -3.63 -9.56 -0.44
N LEU A 43 -2.77 -10.12 0.42
CA LEU A 43 -1.63 -9.41 0.99
C LEU A 43 -0.60 -9.10 -0.11
N ILE A 44 -0.30 -7.82 -0.29
CA ILE A 44 0.76 -7.35 -1.18
C ILE A 44 2.08 -7.27 -0.40
N GLY A 45 2.03 -6.75 0.82
CA GLY A 45 3.20 -6.63 1.69
C GLY A 45 2.86 -6.05 3.05
N GLU A 46 3.85 -6.09 3.93
CA GLU A 46 3.77 -5.53 5.28
C GLU A 46 4.59 -4.25 5.37
N VAL A 47 4.08 -3.26 6.09
CA VAL A 47 4.72 -1.98 6.31
C VAL A 47 5.58 -2.06 7.56
N ASN A 48 6.87 -1.81 7.39
CA ASN A 48 7.82 -1.72 8.48
C ASN A 48 8.63 -0.43 8.32
N ASN A 49 8.52 0.46 9.32
CA ASN A 49 9.22 1.74 9.35
C ASN A 49 9.08 2.55 8.04
N GLY A 50 7.86 2.60 7.49
CA GLY A 50 7.54 3.30 6.24
C GLY A 50 7.89 2.54 4.96
N TYR A 51 8.53 1.38 5.03
CA TYR A 51 8.83 0.54 3.86
C TYR A 51 7.86 -0.62 3.73
N ILE A 52 7.51 -0.98 2.49
CA ILE A 52 6.66 -2.13 2.20
C ILE A 52 7.57 -3.30 1.86
N LEU A 53 7.45 -4.37 2.64
CA LEU A 53 8.23 -5.59 2.52
C LEU A 53 7.37 -6.72 1.96
N ASP A 54 7.94 -7.53 1.07
CA ASP A 54 7.31 -8.76 0.59
C ASP A 54 7.41 -9.89 1.63
N ALA A 55 6.84 -11.06 1.31
CA ALA A 55 6.88 -12.24 2.19
C ALA A 55 8.28 -12.78 2.48
N CYS A 56 9.29 -12.40 1.68
CA CYS A 56 10.70 -12.75 1.88
C CYS A 56 11.47 -11.66 2.64
N GLY A 57 10.82 -10.54 3.01
CA GLY A 57 11.44 -9.39 3.67
C GLY A 57 12.14 -8.41 2.72
N ASN A 58 11.99 -8.56 1.40
CA ASN A 58 12.57 -7.62 0.45
C ASN A 58 11.72 -6.35 0.39
N LYS A 59 12.39 -5.19 0.32
CA LYS A 59 11.71 -3.93 0.09
C LYS A 59 11.18 -3.84 -1.35
N ILE A 60 9.86 -3.78 -1.47
CA ILE A 60 9.15 -3.60 -2.74
C ILE A 60 8.53 -2.20 -2.89
N GLY A 61 8.52 -1.41 -1.81
CA GLY A 61 7.84 -0.12 -1.82
C GLY A 61 8.05 0.72 -0.57
N TRP A 62 7.31 1.82 -0.48
CA TRP A 62 7.26 2.69 0.70
C TRP A 62 5.96 3.46 0.76
N ILE A 63 5.66 3.97 1.96
CA ILE A 63 4.61 4.95 2.21
C ILE A 63 5.23 6.29 2.60
N THR A 64 4.57 7.39 2.24
CA THR A 64 4.99 8.76 2.59
C THR A 64 4.05 9.39 3.60
#